data_AF-A0A4Q8K8D5-F1
#
_entry.id   AF-A0A4Q8K8D5-F1
#
_cell.length_a   1.000
_cell.length_b   1.000
_cell.length_c   1.000
_cell.angle_alpha   90.00
_cell.angle_beta   90.00
_cell.angle_gamma   90.00
#
_symmetry.space_group_name_H-M   'P 1'
#
loop_
_entity.id
_entity.type
_entity.pdbx_description
1 polymer ?
#
loop_
_entity_poly.entity_id
_entity_poly.type
_entity_poly.pdbx_seq_one_letter_code
_entity_poly.pdbx_strand_id
1 'polypeptide(L)' 'MALVFLAALCAVASIITLPSESADSYRQESQGECTSPVCQETAQALLASMDFTVNPCQDFYRYRLRR' A
#
# COMPACT_ATOMS: atom_id res chain seq x y z
N MET A 1 -16.63 -6.74 39.60
CA MET A 1 -15.21 -6.74 39.17
C MET A 1 -15.04 -7.13 37.70
N ALA A 2 -15.69 -8.18 37.19
CA ALA A 2 -15.64 -8.56 35.77
C ALA A 2 -16.03 -7.44 34.78
N LEU A 3 -17.05 -6.63 35.13
CA LEU A 3 -17.49 -5.50 34.30
C LEU A 3 -16.42 -4.39 34.16
N VAL A 4 -15.60 -4.21 35.19
CA VAL A 4 -14.51 -3.21 35.19
C VAL A 4 -13.36 -3.68 34.31
N PHE A 5 -13.03 -4.97 34.35
CA PHE A 5 -12.03 -5.56 33.46
C PHE A 5 -12.47 -5.55 31.99
N LEU A 6 -13.74 -5.84 31.71
CA LEU A 6 -14.31 -5.72 30.36
C LEU A 6 -14.25 -4.28 29.84
N ALA A 7 -14.61 -3.30 30.67
CA ALA A 7 -14.51 -1.89 30.30
C ALA A 7 -13.06 -1.46 30.04
N ALA A 8 -12.11 -1.92 30.85
CA ALA A 8 -10.68 -1.63 30.66
C ALA A 8 -10.11 -2.25 29.37
N LEU A 9 -10.48 -3.50 29.04
CA LEU A 9 -10.04 -4.17 27.81
C LEU A 9 -10.57 -3.47 26.56
N CYS A 10 -11.83 -3.02 26.57
CA CYS A 10 -12.41 -2.24 25.48
C CYS A 10 -11.71 -0.89 25.31
N ALA A 11 -11.37 -0.21 26.42
CA ALA A 11 -10.64 1.05 26.36
C ALA A 11 -9.22 0.89 25.79
N VAL A 12 -8.54 -0.20 26.09
CA VAL A 12 -7.18 -0.49 25.57
C VAL A 12 -7.22 -0.90 24.09
N ALA A 13 -8.24 -1.65 23.64
CA ALA A 13 -8.40 -2.01 22.23
C ALA A 13 -8.54 -0.79 21.32
N SER A 14 -9.23 0.26 21.77
CA SER A 14 -9.37 1.52 21.03
C SER A 14 -8.05 2.28 20.88
N ILE A 15 -7.10 2.10 21.79
CA ILE A 15 -5.78 2.75 21.77
C ILE A 15 -4.81 2.03 20.80
N ILE A 16 -5.00 0.72 20.57
CA ILE A 16 -4.15 -0.10 19.68
C ILE A 16 -4.71 -0.16 18.26
N THR A 17 -5.86 0.47 17.98
CA THR A 17 -6.25 0.77 16.60
C THR A 17 -5.16 1.66 16.01
N LEU A 18 -4.18 1.06 15.32
CA LEU A 18 -3.33 1.82 14.41
C LEU A 18 -4.31 2.55 13.52
N PRO A 19 -4.36 3.88 13.58
CA PRO A 19 -5.15 4.59 12.60
C PRO A 19 -4.39 4.26 11.32
N SER A 20 -5.02 3.48 10.43
CA SER A 20 -4.53 3.25 9.09
C SER A 20 -4.69 4.54 8.32
N GLU A 21 -4.02 5.60 8.77
CA GLU A 21 -3.86 6.87 8.07
C GLU A 21 -2.71 6.66 7.09
N SER A 22 -2.93 5.84 6.08
CA SER A 22 -2.08 5.78 4.90
C SER A 22 -2.77 4.98 3.81
N ALA A 23 -4.00 5.36 3.52
CA ALA A 23 -4.37 5.52 2.12
C ALA A 23 -4.90 6.94 2.02
N ASP A 24 -3.97 7.91 1.94
CA ASP A 24 -4.28 9.06 1.11
C ASP A 24 -4.79 8.44 -0.18
N SER A 25 -6.08 8.65 -0.45
CA SER A 25 -6.66 8.22 -1.70
C SER A 25 -5.79 8.90 -2.75
N TYR A 26 -4.95 8.12 -3.43
CA TYR A 26 -4.37 8.47 -4.71
C TYR A 26 -5.54 8.53 -5.69
N ARG A 27 -6.55 9.35 -5.41
CA ARG A 27 -7.44 9.87 -6.41
C ARG A 27 -6.55 10.78 -7.22
N GLN A 28 -5.77 10.12 -8.09
CA GLN A 28 -5.11 10.68 -9.22
C GLN A 28 -6.26 11.29 -10.00
N GLU A 29 -6.56 12.55 -9.72
CA GLU A 29 -7.33 13.39 -10.61
C GLU A 29 -6.60 13.23 -11.93
N SER A 30 -7.19 12.44 -12.82
CA SER A 30 -6.53 11.93 -14.01
C SER A 30 -6.34 13.08 -14.98
N GLN A 31 -5.34 13.91 -14.72
CA GLN A 31 -4.56 14.51 -15.78
C GLN A 31 -4.10 13.32 -16.62
N GLY A 32 -4.63 13.22 -17.84
CA GLY A 32 -4.61 12.00 -18.64
C GLY A 32 -3.23 11.32 -18.70
N GLU A 33 -3.24 10.02 -18.98
CA GLU A 33 -2.03 9.20 -19.08
C GLU A 33 -0.94 9.91 -19.91
N CYS A 34 0.30 9.88 -19.42
CA CYS A 34 1.40 10.47 -20.16
C CYS A 34 1.72 9.61 -21.40
N THR A 35 1.46 10.13 -22.58
CA THR A 35 1.74 9.44 -23.85
C THR A 35 3.02 9.90 -24.53
N SER A 36 3.89 10.64 -23.82
CA SER A 36 5.20 11.02 -24.37
C SER A 36 6.07 9.77 -24.57
N PRO A 37 6.97 9.74 -25.57
CA PRO A 37 7.86 8.60 -25.80
C PRO A 37 8.66 8.22 -24.54
N VAL A 38 9.14 9.23 -23.80
CA VAL A 38 9.91 9.04 -22.56
C VAL A 38 9.06 8.34 -21.48
N CYS A 39 7.79 8.72 -21.33
CA CYS A 39 6.89 8.05 -20.40
C CYS A 39 6.66 6.59 -20.78
N GLN A 40 6.45 6.32 -22.08
CA GLN A 40 6.24 4.96 -22.56
C GLN A 40 7.48 4.08 -22.36
N GLU A 41 8.67 4.58 -22.72
CA GLU A 41 9.94 3.86 -22.54
C GLU A 41 10.21 3.58 -21.06
N THR A 42 10.00 4.58 -20.19
CA THR A 42 10.19 4.43 -18.74
C THR A 42 9.19 3.45 -18.15
N ALA A 43 7.92 3.51 -18.56
CA ALA A 43 6.88 2.58 -18.12
C ALA A 43 7.22 1.14 -18.54
N GLN A 44 7.66 0.93 -19.78
CA GLN A 44 8.09 -0.38 -20.27
C GLN A 44 9.28 -0.93 -19.47
N ALA A 45 10.30 -0.10 -19.23
CA ALA A 45 11.47 -0.50 -18.43
C ALA A 45 11.07 -0.89 -16.99
N LEU A 46 10.17 -0.11 -16.37
CA LEU A 46 9.64 -0.40 -15.05
C LEU A 46 8.89 -1.75 -15.04
N LEU A 47 7.93 -1.93 -15.94
CA LEU A 47 7.12 -3.16 -16.03
C LEU A 47 7.98 -4.41 -16.31
N ALA A 48 9.05 -4.27 -17.09
CA ALA A 48 9.97 -5.37 -17.37
C ALA A 48 10.72 -5.83 -16.12
N SER A 49 11.01 -4.92 -15.19
CA SER A 49 11.74 -5.23 -13.95
C SER A 49 10.89 -5.85 -12.84
N MET A 50 9.57 -5.72 -12.90
CA MET A 50 8.67 -6.08 -11.80
C MET A 50 8.18 -7.53 -11.86
N ASP A 51 8.05 -8.19 -10.71
CA ASP A 51 7.43 -9.51 -10.57
C ASP A 51 5.99 -9.45 -10.05
N PHE A 52 5.05 -9.44 -10.99
CA PHE A 52 3.61 -9.44 -10.67
C PHE A 52 3.08 -10.72 -10.01
N THR A 53 3.90 -11.75 -9.84
CA THR A 53 3.49 -12.97 -9.11
C THR A 53 3.65 -12.82 -7.58
N VAL A 54 4.41 -11.81 -7.15
CA VAL A 54 4.69 -11.55 -5.74
C VAL A 54 3.71 -10.49 -5.20
N ASN A 55 3.14 -10.75 -4.03
CA ASN A 55 2.33 -9.74 -3.35
C ASN A 55 3.25 -8.61 -2.83
N PRO A 56 3.09 -7.35 -3.29
CA PRO A 56 3.95 -6.25 -2.88
C PRO A 56 3.87 -5.92 -1.39
N CYS A 57 2.76 -6.24 -0.72
CA CYS A 57 2.60 -6.05 0.72
C CYS A 57 3.36 -7.11 1.55
N GLN A 58 3.81 -8.20 0.91
CA GLN A 58 4.56 -9.28 1.55
C GLN A 58 6.05 -9.19 1.23
N ASP A 59 6.42 -8.93 -0.03
CA ASP A 59 7.81 -8.77 -0.44
C ASP A 59 7.94 -7.77 -1.61
N PHE A 60 8.01 -6.49 -1.27
CA PHE A 60 8.18 -5.42 -2.25
C PHE A 60 9.53 -5.50 -2.99
N TYR A 61 10.57 -6.08 -2.37
CA TYR A 61 11.88 -6.17 -2.99
C TYR A 61 11.86 -7.13 -4.17
N ARG A 62 11.25 -8.31 -4.00
CA ARG A 62 11.04 -9.26 -5.10
C ARG A 62 10.02 -8.76 -6.11
N TYR A 63 8.96 -8.10 -5.67
CA TYR A 63 7.98 -7.48 -6.56
C TYR A 63 8.63 -6.43 -7.49
N ARG A 64 9.58 -5.63 -7.00
CA ARG A 64 10.25 -4.58 -7.78
C ARG A 64 11.36 -5.11 -8.69
N LEU A 65 12.00 -6.22 -8.31
CA LEU A 65 13.17 -6.76 -8.99
C LEU A 65 12.98 -8.25 -9.29
N ARG A 66 12.61 -8.55 -10.54
CA ARG A 66 12.79 -9.88 -11.15
C ARG A 66 14.29 -10.14 -11.24
N ARG A 67 14.80 -11.06 -10.43
CA ARG A 67 16.14 -11.64 -10.62
C ARG A 67 16.15 -12.58 -11.80
#